data_AF-A0A9R1E8V2-F1
#
_entry.id   AF-A0A9R1E8V2-F1
#
_cell.length_a   1.000
_cell.length_b   1.000
_cell.length_c   1.000
_cell.angle_alpha   90.00
_cell.angle_beta   90.00
_cell.angle_gamma   90.00
#
_symmetry.space_group_name_H-M   'P 1'
#
loop_
_entity.id
_entity.type
_entity.pdbx_description
1 polymer ?
#
loop_
_entity_poly.entity_id
_entity_poly.type
_entity_poly.pdbx_seq_one_letter_code
_entity_poly.pdbx_strand_id
1 'polypeptide(L)'
;MAWLSSSPITRLQCRRTQAGAGWASCPMTTERGGQSLGTTGFIAVEFDTYNNDFDPSKTYDHIGIDINSVMDSVNTTSLPSFSLNGSMTATVTFDNTTRMLVAQLEFDDDKRNLRPVQVSWRLTDQLNTLLPPQVAVRFSAATGNGVELHQIRSWSFNSSLAPPHKGHDMKAALIGGSIGGAVALVVVVWCVLSCFKWRMSSTSHDFVTRAGGPRQFEYRDLAAATDNFSGERVIGRGAFGVVYRGTLITRGSSSGVPSRDLCESLSEPSNSKGSDSEVAVKKILNEPRGGNLDFFAEMNTISAAKHKNLVKLKGWCCRGKSRNMLSFLCWCCRKEDDELFLVYELVPNGNLHYHLCESEQLIAWTTRYQIIKDIGSALIYLHHDCAPYILHRDIKPSNILLDSNFNAKLADFGLSRIGNQDNATLLTAAIGTEGYIDPECRKMGKVKFYPSSDVYSFGIVLLDIVCTGKSREQVWELYIKGKVVEAADGRLHGSDDLDKRQMKRVAILGLWCSLRDSSMRPTVRKAMEVLERDEPLPDLNNLANTSVPSAQQDTYTTSSDQHALMSDGS
;
A
#
# COMPACT_ATOMS: atom_id res chain seq x y z
N MET A 1 -12.17 42.30 -3.60
CA MET A 1 -12.92 43.56 -3.75
C MET A 1 -12.30 44.40 -4.86
N ALA A 2 -12.94 44.40 -6.02
CA ALA A 2 -12.86 45.41 -7.07
C ALA A 2 -14.23 45.42 -7.77
N TRP A 3 -14.68 46.60 -8.20
CA TRP A 3 -16.05 46.91 -8.61
C TRP A 3 -16.21 46.77 -10.13
N LEU A 4 -17.39 46.37 -10.62
CA LEU A 4 -17.67 46.28 -12.06
C LEU A 4 -19.13 46.61 -12.39
N SER A 5 -19.33 47.68 -13.15
CA SER A 5 -20.58 47.99 -13.87
C SER A 5 -20.27 48.42 -15.29
N SER A 6 -20.82 47.69 -16.28
CA SER A 6 -20.76 47.90 -17.73
C SER A 6 -19.38 47.75 -18.42
N SER A 7 -19.30 46.72 -19.28
CA SER A 7 -18.23 46.36 -20.23
C SER A 7 -16.97 45.66 -19.67
N PRO A 8 -16.97 44.31 -19.65
CA PRO A 8 -15.77 43.48 -19.56
C PRO A 8 -15.29 42.95 -20.92
N ILE A 9 -13.98 43.05 -21.15
CA ILE A 9 -13.23 42.15 -22.04
C ILE A 9 -12.38 41.27 -21.13
N THR A 10 -12.65 39.97 -21.10
CA THR A 10 -11.83 39.00 -20.37
C THR A 10 -11.10 38.12 -21.37
N ARG A 11 -9.77 38.09 -21.28
CA ARG A 11 -8.93 37.21 -22.10
C ARG A 11 -8.32 36.14 -21.21
N LEU A 12 -8.52 34.88 -21.58
CA LEU A 12 -8.02 33.72 -20.87
C LEU A 12 -7.15 32.90 -21.83
N GLN A 13 -5.92 32.61 -21.45
CA GLN A 13 -5.08 31.66 -22.16
C GLN A 13 -4.99 30.36 -21.36
N CYS A 14 -5.38 29.26 -21.98
CA CYS A 14 -5.37 27.94 -21.37
C CYS A 14 -4.62 26.92 -22.24
N ARG A 15 -4.18 25.82 -21.63
CA ARG A 15 -3.61 24.67 -22.33
C ARG A 15 -4.28 23.38 -21.89
N ARG A 16 -4.65 22.55 -22.87
CA ARG A 16 -5.14 21.17 -22.69
C ARG A 16 -4.07 20.18 -23.14
N THR A 17 -3.88 19.11 -22.38
CA THR A 17 -2.82 18.11 -22.62
C THR A 17 -3.32 16.68 -22.86
N GLN A 18 -4.62 16.37 -22.81
CA GLN A 18 -5.19 15.07 -23.20
C GLN A 18 -6.73 15.11 -23.35
N ALA A 19 -7.30 14.14 -24.06
CA ALA A 19 -8.72 14.06 -24.41
C ALA A 19 -9.55 13.17 -23.45
N GLY A 20 -10.59 13.73 -22.82
CA GLY A 20 -11.72 13.01 -22.21
C GLY A 20 -12.31 13.65 -20.94
N ALA A 21 -13.43 14.37 -21.06
CA ALA A 21 -14.40 14.87 -20.06
C ALA A 21 -13.99 15.78 -18.89
N GLY A 22 -14.21 17.09 -19.02
CA GLY A 22 -14.46 17.96 -17.86
C GLY A 22 -14.34 19.46 -18.14
N TRP A 23 -15.38 20.21 -17.76
CA TRP A 23 -15.64 21.62 -18.05
C TRP A 23 -14.59 22.64 -17.57
N ALA A 24 -14.57 23.82 -18.20
CA ALA A 24 -14.06 25.06 -17.61
C ALA A 24 -15.14 26.15 -17.72
N SER A 25 -15.80 26.51 -16.62
CA SER A 25 -16.78 27.62 -16.61
C SER A 25 -16.18 28.87 -15.99
N CYS A 26 -16.58 30.02 -16.52
CA CYS A 26 -16.29 31.33 -15.94
C CYS A 26 -17.53 31.89 -15.23
N PRO A 27 -17.91 31.44 -14.02
CA PRO A 27 -19.14 31.91 -13.40
C PRO A 27 -18.98 33.34 -12.89
N MET A 28 -19.83 34.24 -13.37
CA MET A 28 -20.05 35.54 -12.73
C MET A 28 -21.08 35.37 -11.61
N THR A 29 -20.68 35.58 -10.35
CA THR A 29 -21.57 35.42 -9.18
C THR A 29 -21.80 36.73 -8.44
N THR A 30 -22.99 36.84 -7.84
CA THR A 30 -23.43 37.97 -7.02
C THR A 30 -23.38 37.58 -5.55
N GLU A 31 -22.61 38.29 -4.71
CA GLU A 31 -22.65 38.11 -3.26
C GLU A 31 -23.31 39.34 -2.62
N ARG A 32 -24.49 39.14 -1.98
CA ARG A 32 -24.92 40.00 -0.87
C ARG A 32 -24.85 39.20 0.42
N GLY A 33 -24.19 39.79 1.42
CA GLY A 33 -24.06 39.20 2.74
C GLY A 33 -25.41 38.87 3.36
N GLY A 34 -25.50 37.65 3.91
CA GLY A 34 -26.38 37.28 5.01
C GLY A 34 -27.88 37.42 4.77
N GLN A 35 -28.47 36.56 3.94
CA GLN A 35 -29.77 35.88 4.12
C GLN A 35 -30.15 35.18 2.81
N SER A 36 -30.51 33.90 2.88
CA SER A 36 -31.00 33.15 1.73
C SER A 36 -32.44 33.53 1.42
N LEU A 37 -32.70 34.10 0.24
CA LEU A 37 -33.92 33.87 -0.54
C LEU A 37 -33.73 34.43 -1.97
N GLY A 38 -33.81 33.57 -2.98
CA GLY A 38 -34.01 33.95 -4.39
C GLY A 38 -32.75 33.93 -5.27
N THR A 39 -32.57 32.82 -6.02
CA THR A 39 -31.80 32.69 -7.27
C THR A 39 -30.45 33.41 -7.34
N THR A 40 -29.35 32.70 -7.04
CA THR A 40 -28.00 33.12 -7.43
C THR A 40 -27.87 33.05 -8.95
N GLY A 41 -28.15 34.16 -9.62
CA GLY A 41 -27.97 34.24 -11.06
C GLY A 41 -26.49 34.14 -11.43
N PHE A 42 -26.17 33.38 -12.47
CA PHE A 42 -24.84 33.33 -13.05
C PHE A 42 -24.91 33.33 -14.57
N ILE A 43 -23.88 33.89 -15.17
CA ILE A 43 -23.58 33.74 -16.60
C ILE A 43 -22.24 33.01 -16.67
N ALA A 44 -22.18 31.95 -17.46
CA ALA A 44 -20.95 31.24 -17.75
C ALA A 44 -20.79 31.04 -19.25
N VAL A 45 -19.53 30.95 -19.67
CA VAL A 45 -19.16 30.39 -20.96
C VAL A 45 -18.59 29.02 -20.66
N GLU A 46 -19.14 28.01 -21.31
CA GLU A 46 -18.69 26.63 -21.18
C GLU A 46 -17.95 26.18 -22.44
N PHE A 47 -16.99 25.31 -22.22
CA PHE A 47 -16.29 24.57 -23.27
C PHE A 47 -16.52 23.10 -22.96
N ASP A 48 -17.57 22.53 -23.55
CA ASP A 48 -17.88 21.12 -23.35
C ASP A 48 -17.16 20.27 -24.41
N THR A 49 -16.48 19.26 -23.92
CA THR A 49 -15.68 18.31 -24.68
C THR A 49 -16.11 16.87 -24.41
N TYR A 50 -17.30 16.70 -23.82
CA TYR A 50 -17.86 15.42 -23.44
C TYR A 50 -19.36 15.38 -23.64
N ASN A 51 -19.79 14.42 -24.46
CA ASN A 51 -21.17 14.26 -24.86
C ASN A 51 -22.00 13.63 -23.73
N ASN A 52 -22.89 14.40 -23.15
CA ASN A 52 -23.85 13.96 -22.15
C ASN A 52 -25.24 13.73 -22.76
N ASP A 53 -26.05 12.89 -22.10
CA ASP A 53 -27.42 12.59 -22.57
C ASP A 53 -28.36 13.82 -22.62
N PHE A 54 -27.95 14.93 -22.00
CA PHE A 54 -28.70 16.19 -21.91
C PHE A 54 -28.20 17.29 -22.87
N ASP A 55 -27.23 17.02 -23.74
CA ASP A 55 -26.66 18.06 -24.62
C ASP A 55 -27.63 18.50 -25.74
N PRO A 56 -27.72 19.81 -26.03
CA PRO A 56 -28.62 20.34 -27.04
C PRO A 56 -28.15 19.98 -28.46
N SER A 57 -28.94 19.13 -29.13
CA SER A 57 -28.68 18.50 -30.44
C SER A 57 -27.58 17.44 -30.39
N LYS A 58 -27.82 16.25 -30.97
CA LYS A 58 -26.87 15.12 -31.01
C LYS A 58 -25.63 15.44 -31.86
N THR A 59 -24.82 16.38 -31.43
CA THR A 59 -23.53 16.73 -32.00
C THR A 59 -22.51 16.81 -30.86
N TYR A 60 -21.32 16.30 -31.13
CA TYR A 60 -20.14 16.27 -30.27
C TYR A 60 -19.69 17.68 -29.80
N ASP A 61 -18.67 17.77 -28.92
CA ASP A 61 -17.98 18.95 -28.37
C ASP A 61 -18.49 20.34 -28.79
N HIS A 62 -18.80 21.23 -27.84
CA HIS A 62 -19.33 22.57 -28.12
C HIS A 62 -18.80 23.68 -27.20
N ILE A 63 -18.89 24.92 -27.66
CA ILE A 63 -18.80 26.11 -26.83
C ILE A 63 -20.22 26.64 -26.58
N GLY A 64 -20.57 26.86 -25.31
CA GLY A 64 -21.91 27.25 -24.88
C GLY A 64 -21.92 28.53 -24.04
N ILE A 65 -23.06 29.22 -24.04
CA ILE A 65 -23.36 30.28 -23.07
C ILE A 65 -24.46 29.79 -22.15
N ASP A 66 -24.20 29.81 -20.86
CA ASP A 66 -25.10 29.34 -19.82
C ASP A 66 -25.64 30.52 -19.02
N ILE A 67 -26.95 30.52 -18.79
CA ILE A 67 -27.61 31.53 -17.97
C ILE A 67 -28.45 30.81 -16.92
N ASN A 68 -28.01 30.85 -15.66
CA ASN A 68 -28.68 30.26 -14.50
C ASN A 68 -28.93 28.74 -14.55
N SER A 69 -28.52 28.05 -15.61
CA SER A 69 -28.54 26.60 -15.77
C SER A 69 -27.23 26.17 -16.41
N VAL A 70 -26.59 25.15 -15.83
CA VAL A 70 -25.40 24.50 -16.40
C VAL A 70 -25.76 23.29 -17.27
N MET A 71 -27.05 22.93 -17.34
CA MET A 71 -27.54 21.80 -18.14
C MET A 71 -28.16 22.25 -19.45
N ASP A 72 -28.56 23.53 -19.54
CA ASP A 72 -29.29 24.10 -20.67
C ASP A 72 -28.64 25.42 -21.11
N SER A 73 -27.68 25.33 -22.03
CA SER A 73 -27.08 26.53 -22.63
C SER A 73 -28.10 27.26 -23.50
N VAL A 74 -28.06 28.59 -23.45
CA VAL A 74 -28.96 29.43 -24.26
C VAL A 74 -28.56 29.48 -25.73
N ASN A 75 -27.27 29.23 -26.03
CA ASN A 75 -26.77 29.06 -27.39
C ASN A 75 -25.48 28.26 -27.37
N THR A 76 -25.24 27.44 -28.39
CA THR A 76 -24.04 26.62 -28.54
C THR A 76 -23.51 26.70 -29.97
N THR A 77 -22.20 26.51 -30.12
CA THR A 77 -21.52 26.33 -31.41
C THR A 77 -20.61 25.11 -31.33
N SER A 78 -20.68 24.18 -32.28
CA SER A 78 -19.84 22.98 -32.26
C SER A 78 -18.35 23.30 -32.39
N LEU A 79 -17.53 22.60 -31.63
CA LEU A 79 -16.07 22.62 -31.68
C LEU A 79 -15.55 21.56 -32.67
N PRO A 80 -14.34 21.75 -33.22
CA PRO A 80 -13.66 20.69 -33.95
C PRO A 80 -13.35 19.51 -32.99
N SER A 81 -13.51 18.28 -33.47
CA SER A 81 -13.53 17.00 -32.75
C SER A 81 -12.58 16.81 -31.55
N PHE A 82 -12.86 15.78 -30.72
CA PHE A 82 -12.26 15.34 -29.43
C PHE A 82 -10.75 15.47 -29.17
N SER A 83 -9.93 15.89 -30.14
CA SER A 83 -8.48 16.05 -30.05
C SER A 83 -8.03 17.51 -29.87
N LEU A 84 -8.76 18.31 -29.09
CA LEU A 84 -8.36 19.68 -28.72
C LEU A 84 -7.15 19.68 -27.74
N ASN A 85 -6.02 19.12 -28.17
CA ASN A 85 -4.74 19.24 -27.49
C ASN A 85 -4.02 20.48 -28.00
N GLY A 86 -3.57 21.37 -27.13
CA GLY A 86 -2.90 22.59 -27.55
C GLY A 86 -3.08 23.74 -26.59
N SER A 87 -2.41 24.85 -26.91
CA SER A 87 -2.65 26.14 -26.27
C SER A 87 -3.80 26.82 -27.00
N MET A 88 -4.70 27.43 -26.24
CA MET A 88 -5.89 28.09 -26.76
C MET A 88 -6.09 29.41 -26.02
N THR A 89 -6.67 30.36 -26.74
CA THR A 89 -7.02 31.66 -26.22
C THR A 89 -8.54 31.82 -26.28
N ALA A 90 -9.18 31.82 -25.11
CA ALA A 90 -10.58 32.17 -24.97
C ALA A 90 -10.72 33.67 -24.72
N THR A 91 -11.60 34.33 -25.45
CA THR A 91 -11.94 35.74 -25.25
C THR A 91 -13.43 35.87 -25.07
N VAL A 92 -13.83 36.51 -23.97
CA VAL A 92 -15.23 36.84 -23.68
C VAL A 92 -15.38 38.35 -23.68
N THR A 93 -16.23 38.85 -24.57
CA THR A 93 -16.51 40.28 -24.70
C THR A 93 -17.99 40.53 -24.48
N PHE A 94 -18.29 41.62 -23.77
CA PHE A 94 -19.65 42.09 -23.61
C PHE A 94 -19.75 43.56 -23.99
N ASP A 95 -20.64 43.86 -24.93
CA ASP A 95 -20.97 45.22 -25.32
C ASP A 95 -22.26 45.66 -24.63
N ASN A 96 -22.13 46.64 -23.75
CA ASN A 96 -23.22 47.20 -22.98
C ASN A 96 -24.27 47.92 -23.84
N THR A 97 -23.90 48.41 -25.02
CA THR A 97 -24.78 49.16 -25.94
C THR A 97 -25.68 48.21 -26.72
N THR A 98 -25.08 47.17 -27.32
CA THR A 98 -25.82 46.18 -28.12
C THR A 98 -26.42 45.06 -27.27
N ARG A 99 -25.98 44.94 -26.00
CA ARG A 99 -26.29 43.85 -25.06
C ARG A 99 -25.79 42.49 -25.53
N MET A 100 -24.80 42.47 -26.41
CA MET A 100 -24.24 41.24 -26.97
C MET A 100 -23.12 40.72 -26.07
N LEU A 101 -23.28 39.48 -25.61
CA LEU A 101 -22.21 38.67 -25.05
C LEU A 101 -21.65 37.78 -26.15
N VAL A 102 -20.34 37.82 -26.34
CA VAL A 102 -19.63 37.03 -27.34
C VAL A 102 -18.52 36.27 -26.65
N ALA A 103 -18.50 34.96 -26.86
CA ALA A 103 -17.38 34.11 -26.47
C ALA A 103 -16.72 33.54 -27.72
N GLN A 104 -15.40 33.66 -27.79
CA GLN A 104 -14.59 33.20 -28.90
C GLN A 104 -13.46 32.33 -28.38
N LEU A 105 -13.20 31.22 -29.06
CA LEU A 105 -12.07 30.33 -28.81
C LEU A 105 -11.15 30.31 -30.02
N GLU A 106 -9.91 30.73 -29.81
CA GLU A 106 -8.84 30.73 -30.81
C GLU A 106 -7.82 29.64 -30.46
N PHE A 107 -7.31 28.94 -31.47
CA PHE A 107 -6.36 27.84 -31.31
C PHE A 107 -4.95 28.35 -31.64
N ASP A 108 -4.04 28.36 -30.66
CA ASP A 108 -2.68 28.91 -30.82
C ASP A 108 -1.75 28.00 -31.68
N ASP A 109 -2.23 26.85 -32.19
CA ASP A 109 -1.43 25.86 -32.92
C ASP A 109 -1.58 26.01 -34.44
N ASP A 110 -0.63 26.71 -35.07
CA ASP A 110 -0.59 27.03 -36.52
C ASP A 110 -0.64 25.80 -37.45
N LYS A 111 -0.38 24.59 -36.94
CA LYS A 111 -0.28 23.39 -37.77
C LYS A 111 -1.62 22.84 -38.26
N ARG A 112 -2.75 23.30 -37.68
CA ARG A 112 -4.09 22.72 -37.96
C ARG A 112 -5.05 23.65 -38.72
N ASN A 113 -4.68 24.90 -39.02
CA ASN A 113 -5.52 25.88 -39.72
C ASN A 113 -6.98 25.93 -39.21
N LEU A 114 -7.19 25.77 -37.90
CA LEU A 114 -8.52 25.77 -37.31
C LEU A 114 -9.03 27.22 -37.25
N ARG A 115 -10.23 27.45 -37.78
CA ARG A 115 -10.88 28.75 -37.67
C ARG A 115 -11.33 28.98 -36.21
N PRO A 116 -11.26 30.22 -35.69
CA PRO A 116 -11.80 30.53 -34.39
C PRO A 116 -13.29 30.16 -34.32
N VAL A 117 -13.70 29.54 -33.21
CA VAL A 117 -15.09 29.20 -32.95
C VAL A 117 -15.69 30.30 -32.07
N GLN A 118 -16.91 30.72 -32.37
CA GLN A 118 -17.58 31.79 -31.64
C GLN A 118 -19.03 31.40 -31.34
N VAL A 119 -19.48 31.75 -30.15
CA VAL A 119 -20.88 31.73 -29.74
C VAL A 119 -21.26 33.10 -29.21
N SER A 120 -22.50 33.51 -29.44
CA SER A 120 -22.98 34.81 -28.97
C SER A 120 -24.42 34.75 -28.52
N TRP A 121 -24.77 35.60 -27.57
CA TRP A 121 -26.13 35.71 -27.06
C TRP A 121 -26.45 37.15 -26.70
N ARG A 122 -27.68 37.57 -27.00
CA ARG A 122 -28.17 38.91 -26.64
C ARG A 122 -28.88 38.85 -25.30
N LEU A 123 -28.31 39.49 -24.29
CA LEU A 123 -28.91 39.56 -22.96
C LEU A 123 -30.09 40.56 -22.97
N THR A 124 -31.32 40.06 -22.78
CA THR A 124 -32.55 40.88 -22.69
C THR A 124 -32.79 41.40 -21.26
N ASP A 125 -33.94 42.04 -21.00
CA ASP A 125 -34.32 42.97 -19.91
C ASP A 125 -34.04 42.59 -18.43
N GLN A 126 -33.28 41.53 -18.16
CA GLN A 126 -32.85 41.05 -16.84
C GLN A 126 -31.35 41.32 -16.56
N LEU A 127 -30.67 42.17 -17.34
CA LEU A 127 -29.22 42.39 -17.18
C LEU A 127 -28.85 42.93 -15.80
N ASN A 128 -29.64 43.86 -15.25
CA ASN A 128 -29.34 44.47 -13.95
C ASN A 128 -29.52 43.49 -12.77
N THR A 129 -30.29 42.41 -12.96
CA THR A 129 -30.46 41.32 -12.00
C THR A 129 -29.40 40.22 -12.17
N LEU A 130 -28.90 40.01 -13.39
CA LEU A 130 -27.87 39.00 -13.71
C LEU A 130 -26.43 39.52 -13.51
N LEU A 131 -26.15 40.77 -13.85
CA LEU A 131 -24.84 41.43 -13.76
C LEU A 131 -24.96 42.74 -12.96
N PRO A 132 -25.03 42.69 -11.62
CA PRO A 132 -25.07 43.89 -10.81
C PRO A 132 -23.74 44.66 -10.84
N PRO A 133 -23.67 45.87 -10.23
CA PRO A 133 -22.46 46.70 -10.21
C PRO A 133 -21.23 46.12 -9.50
N GLN A 134 -21.37 44.92 -8.92
CA GLN A 134 -20.26 44.14 -8.40
C GLN A 134 -20.47 42.69 -8.82
N VAL A 135 -19.53 42.16 -9.59
CA VAL A 135 -19.51 40.75 -9.98
C VAL A 135 -18.18 40.13 -9.60
N ALA A 136 -18.21 38.88 -9.15
CA ALA A 136 -17.02 38.08 -8.99
C ALA A 136 -16.79 37.26 -10.26
N VAL A 137 -15.63 37.43 -10.90
CA VAL A 137 -15.17 36.55 -11.97
C VAL A 137 -14.43 35.37 -11.34
N ARG A 138 -14.81 34.15 -11.68
CA ARG A 138 -14.20 32.92 -11.16
C ARG A 138 -13.94 31.94 -12.30
N PHE A 139 -13.14 30.93 -12.04
CA PHE A 139 -12.95 29.78 -12.93
C PHE A 139 -13.34 28.51 -12.17
N SER A 140 -14.03 27.59 -12.82
CA SER A 140 -14.44 26.31 -12.25
C SER A 140 -14.17 25.21 -13.25
N ALA A 141 -13.90 23.99 -12.77
CA ALA A 141 -13.75 22.82 -13.62
C ALA A 141 -14.49 21.61 -13.06
N ALA A 142 -15.01 20.75 -13.94
CA ALA A 142 -15.79 19.58 -13.53
C ALA A 142 -14.90 18.46 -12.96
N THR A 143 -15.46 17.69 -12.02
CA THR A 143 -14.84 16.46 -11.48
C THR A 143 -15.74 15.27 -11.85
N GLY A 144 -15.43 14.62 -12.98
CA GLY A 144 -16.21 13.50 -13.52
C GLY A 144 -15.43 12.18 -13.52
N ASN A 145 -15.99 11.15 -14.17
CA ASN A 145 -15.35 9.83 -14.32
C ASN A 145 -14.13 9.85 -15.28
N GLY A 146 -13.99 10.89 -16.11
CA GLY A 146 -12.80 11.18 -16.90
C GLY A 146 -11.91 12.19 -16.16
N VAL A 147 -10.58 11.99 -16.21
CA VAL A 147 -9.62 12.92 -15.60
C VAL A 147 -9.02 13.81 -16.70
N GLU A 148 -9.47 15.06 -16.79
CA GLU A 148 -8.84 16.08 -17.64
C GLU A 148 -7.93 17.02 -16.87
N LEU A 149 -6.87 17.47 -17.53
CA LEU A 149 -5.98 18.50 -17.01
C LEU A 149 -6.17 19.79 -17.79
N HIS A 150 -6.85 20.76 -17.15
CA HIS A 150 -6.98 22.13 -17.63
C HIS A 150 -5.99 23.03 -16.90
N GLN A 151 -5.12 23.70 -17.64
CA GLN A 151 -4.16 24.65 -17.07
C GLN A 151 -4.43 26.05 -17.60
N ILE A 152 -4.81 26.96 -16.70
CA ILE A 152 -4.83 28.39 -16.98
C ILE A 152 -3.37 28.88 -16.96
N ARG A 153 -2.91 29.39 -18.10
CA ARG A 153 -1.52 29.88 -18.26
C ARG A 153 -1.39 31.35 -17.93
N SER A 154 -2.34 32.13 -18.41
CA SER A 154 -2.44 33.55 -18.14
C SER A 154 -3.90 33.97 -18.27
N TRP A 155 -4.27 35.03 -17.57
CA TRP A 155 -5.56 35.66 -17.73
C TRP A 155 -5.41 37.16 -17.56
N SER A 156 -6.23 37.92 -18.27
CA SER A 156 -6.31 39.36 -18.13
C SER A 156 -7.76 39.81 -18.22
N PHE A 157 -8.02 40.93 -17.57
CA PHE A 157 -9.32 41.57 -17.55
C PHE A 157 -9.11 43.04 -17.91
N ASN A 158 -9.85 43.51 -18.91
CA ASN A 158 -9.83 44.88 -19.35
C ASN A 158 -11.26 45.45 -19.31
N SER A 159 -11.40 46.66 -18.79
CA SER A 159 -12.66 47.38 -18.74
C SER A 159 -12.40 48.86 -18.99
N SER A 160 -13.34 49.53 -19.62
CA SER A 160 -13.27 50.96 -19.93
C SER A 160 -13.60 51.87 -18.73
N LEU A 161 -13.67 51.33 -17.50
CA LEU A 161 -14.00 52.06 -16.28
C LEU A 161 -12.74 52.56 -15.56
N ALA A 162 -12.75 53.81 -15.10
CA ALA A 162 -11.64 54.39 -14.34
C ALA A 162 -11.52 53.78 -12.92
N PRO A 163 -10.30 53.50 -12.41
CA PRO A 163 -10.12 52.94 -11.06
C PRO A 163 -10.44 53.97 -9.97
N PRO A 164 -10.96 53.56 -8.80
CA PRO A 164 -11.30 54.49 -7.73
C PRO A 164 -10.05 55.03 -7.02
N HIS A 165 -9.99 56.34 -6.80
CA HIS A 165 -8.96 56.99 -5.99
C HIS A 165 -8.97 56.48 -4.54
N LYS A 166 -7.80 56.08 -4.02
CA LYS A 166 -7.58 55.87 -2.59
C LYS A 166 -6.27 56.50 -2.15
N GLY A 167 -6.37 57.41 -1.17
CA GLY A 167 -5.23 57.97 -0.44
C GLY A 167 -4.50 56.89 0.35
N HIS A 168 -3.18 56.96 0.33
CA HIS A 168 -2.26 56.05 1.00
C HIS A 168 -2.22 56.27 2.51
N ASP A 169 -2.14 55.18 3.28
CA ASP A 169 -1.32 55.18 4.50
C ASP A 169 -0.57 53.84 4.63
N MET A 170 0.73 53.89 4.33
CA MET A 170 1.58 52.74 4.01
C MET A 170 2.44 52.35 5.22
N LYS A 171 1.82 52.01 6.36
CA LYS A 171 2.55 51.46 7.52
C LYS A 171 1.87 50.25 8.19
N ALA A 172 0.57 50.04 8.00
CA ALA A 172 -0.14 48.90 8.59
C ALA A 172 -0.07 47.59 7.76
N ALA A 173 0.16 47.67 6.45
CA ALA A 173 0.06 46.51 5.55
C ALA A 173 1.23 45.52 5.64
N LEU A 174 2.44 45.97 5.99
CA LEU A 174 3.62 45.11 6.06
C LEU A 174 3.61 44.17 7.26
N ILE A 175 2.99 44.56 8.37
CA ILE A 175 2.90 43.72 9.59
C ILE A 175 1.74 42.73 9.48
N GLY A 176 0.63 43.12 8.86
CA GLY A 176 -0.54 42.24 8.65
C GLY A 176 -0.32 41.12 7.64
N GLY A 177 0.47 41.37 6.57
CA GLY A 177 0.73 40.38 5.52
C GLY A 177 1.60 39.19 5.98
N SER A 178 2.60 39.45 6.82
CA SER A 178 3.49 38.41 7.35
C SER A 178 2.78 37.50 8.35
N ILE A 179 1.92 38.07 9.20
CA ILE A 179 1.15 37.31 10.19
C ILE A 179 0.03 36.52 9.51
N GLY A 180 -0.68 37.12 8.55
CA GLY A 180 -1.74 36.45 7.80
C GLY A 180 -1.22 35.29 6.95
N GLY A 181 -0.07 35.46 6.28
CA GLY A 181 0.58 34.40 5.52
C GLY A 181 1.06 33.25 6.40
N ALA A 182 1.67 33.54 7.54
CA ALA A 182 2.11 32.52 8.49
C ALA A 182 0.93 31.73 9.09
N VAL A 183 -0.16 32.41 9.46
CA VAL A 183 -1.35 31.76 10.00
C VAL A 183 -2.03 30.88 8.94
N ALA A 184 -2.15 31.35 7.69
CA ALA A 184 -2.72 30.55 6.61
C ALA A 184 -1.88 29.30 6.32
N LEU A 185 -0.54 29.42 6.34
CA LEU A 185 0.36 28.30 6.12
C LEU A 185 0.27 27.29 7.27
N VAL A 186 0.17 27.76 8.51
CA VAL A 186 -0.08 26.89 9.69
C VAL A 186 -1.43 26.18 9.58
N VAL A 187 -2.49 26.85 9.11
CA VAL A 187 -3.81 26.23 8.93
C VAL A 187 -3.80 25.21 7.80
N VAL A 188 -3.13 25.47 6.67
CA VAL A 188 -3.00 24.50 5.57
C VAL A 188 -2.18 23.30 6.01
N VAL A 189 -1.05 23.51 6.69
CA VAL A 189 -0.24 22.42 7.25
C VAL A 189 -1.06 21.65 8.29
N TRP A 190 -1.81 22.33 9.16
CA TRP A 190 -2.68 21.68 10.13
C TRP A 190 -3.81 20.89 9.47
N CYS A 191 -4.44 21.39 8.42
CA CYS A 191 -5.46 20.68 7.64
C CYS A 191 -4.87 19.48 6.90
N VAL A 192 -3.71 19.62 6.25
CA VAL A 192 -3.01 18.51 5.58
C VAL A 192 -2.60 17.44 6.59
N LEU A 193 -2.00 17.84 7.72
CA LEU A 193 -1.64 16.93 8.81
C LEU A 193 -2.88 16.31 9.45
N SER A 194 -3.99 17.06 9.59
CA SER A 194 -5.25 16.56 10.13
C SER A 194 -5.93 15.59 9.18
N CYS A 195 -5.93 15.85 7.87
CA CYS A 195 -6.43 14.94 6.83
C CYS A 195 -5.56 13.67 6.72
N PHE A 196 -4.24 13.81 6.81
CA PHE A 196 -3.32 12.66 6.90
C PHE A 196 -3.60 11.85 8.17
N LYS A 197 -3.72 12.54 9.30
CA LYS A 197 -4.05 11.94 10.60
C LYS A 197 -5.43 11.29 10.58
N TRP A 198 -6.43 11.85 9.91
CA TRP A 198 -7.79 11.28 9.80
C TRP A 198 -7.80 10.05 8.89
N ARG A 199 -7.12 10.10 7.73
CA ARG A 199 -7.02 8.96 6.80
C ARG A 199 -6.27 7.77 7.43
N MET A 200 -5.20 8.03 8.18
CA MET A 200 -4.46 7.01 8.91
C MET A 200 -5.21 6.52 10.16
N SER A 201 -5.82 7.44 10.92
CA SER A 201 -6.57 7.13 12.14
C SER A 201 -7.81 6.30 11.84
N SER A 202 -8.61 6.61 10.81
CA SER A 202 -9.81 5.82 10.49
C SER A 202 -9.50 4.38 10.10
N THR A 203 -8.33 4.11 9.53
CA THR A 203 -7.91 2.74 9.18
C THR A 203 -7.47 1.95 10.43
N SER A 204 -6.94 2.62 11.45
CA SER A 204 -6.43 1.98 12.67
C SER A 204 -7.41 2.01 13.86
N HIS A 205 -8.34 2.97 13.92
CA HIS A 205 -9.35 3.08 14.97
C HIS A 205 -10.37 1.94 14.88
N ASP A 206 -10.84 1.64 13.66
CA ASP A 206 -11.87 0.63 13.43
C ASP A 206 -11.37 -0.81 13.74
N PHE A 207 -10.04 -0.98 13.73
CA PHE A 207 -9.34 -2.25 13.97
C PHE A 207 -9.24 -2.63 15.47
N VAL A 208 -9.01 -1.66 16.36
CA VAL A 208 -8.77 -1.92 17.79
C VAL A 208 -10.04 -1.91 18.62
N THR A 209 -11.08 -1.19 18.17
CA THR A 209 -12.39 -1.18 18.85
C THR A 209 -13.33 -2.29 18.40
N ARG A 210 -12.93 -3.14 17.44
CA ARG A 210 -13.76 -4.27 17.00
C ARG A 210 -13.76 -5.37 18.05
N ALA A 211 -14.96 -5.82 18.44
CA ALA A 211 -15.12 -7.00 19.29
C ALA A 211 -14.40 -8.20 18.63
N GLY A 212 -13.30 -8.67 19.24
CA GLY A 212 -12.52 -9.83 18.76
C GLY A 212 -11.14 -9.54 18.14
N GLY A 213 -10.61 -8.31 18.23
CA GLY A 213 -9.22 -7.98 17.85
C GLY A 213 -8.15 -8.43 18.87
N PRO A 214 -6.84 -8.30 18.55
CA PRO A 214 -5.74 -8.71 19.44
C PRO A 214 -5.77 -7.92 20.76
N ARG A 215 -5.61 -8.61 21.90
CA ARG A 215 -5.68 -8.00 23.23
C ARG A 215 -4.50 -7.05 23.48
N GLN A 216 -4.77 -5.87 24.05
CA GLN A 216 -3.71 -5.04 24.62
C GLN A 216 -3.30 -5.61 25.99
N PHE A 217 -2.01 -5.93 26.14
CA PHE A 217 -1.41 -6.34 27.40
C PHE A 217 -0.75 -5.15 28.08
N GLU A 218 -0.75 -5.13 29.41
CA GLU A 218 0.05 -4.19 30.16
C GLU A 218 1.50 -4.69 30.22
N TYR A 219 2.47 -3.78 30.11
CA TYR A 219 3.89 -4.15 30.16
C TYR A 219 4.26 -4.94 31.41
N ARG A 220 3.69 -4.57 32.57
CA ARG A 220 3.96 -5.25 33.85
C ARG A 220 3.59 -6.74 33.81
N ASP A 221 2.53 -7.09 33.08
CA ASP A 221 2.09 -8.47 32.94
C ASP A 221 3.08 -9.25 32.08
N LEU A 222 3.57 -8.65 30.98
CA LEU A 222 4.57 -9.27 30.11
C LEU A 222 5.93 -9.40 30.80
N ALA A 223 6.35 -8.37 31.53
CA ALA A 223 7.57 -8.41 32.33
C ALA A 223 7.50 -9.52 33.39
N ALA A 224 6.41 -9.62 34.14
CA ALA A 224 6.22 -10.71 35.10
C ALA A 224 6.21 -12.08 34.42
N ALA A 225 5.52 -12.21 33.29
CA ALA A 225 5.41 -13.48 32.55
C ALA A 225 6.76 -13.96 31.99
N THR A 226 7.67 -13.04 31.65
CA THR A 226 8.96 -13.33 31.00
C THR A 226 10.15 -13.20 31.94
N ASP A 227 9.92 -13.11 33.25
CA ASP A 227 10.95 -12.86 34.25
C ASP A 227 11.82 -11.64 33.90
N ASN A 228 11.16 -10.49 33.73
CA ASN A 228 11.73 -9.22 33.28
C ASN A 228 12.54 -9.33 31.98
N PHE A 229 12.06 -10.14 31.03
CA PHE A 229 12.75 -10.40 29.76
C PHE A 229 14.16 -10.99 29.97
N SER A 230 14.28 -11.92 30.93
CA SER A 230 15.52 -12.62 31.22
C SER A 230 16.11 -13.32 29.99
N GLY A 231 17.43 -13.32 29.88
CA GLY A 231 18.16 -14.03 28.82
C GLY A 231 17.88 -15.53 28.80
N GLU A 232 17.54 -16.13 29.96
CA GLU A 232 17.19 -17.55 30.09
C GLU A 232 15.84 -17.90 29.45
N ARG A 233 14.98 -16.90 29.24
CA ARG A 233 13.66 -17.07 28.61
C ARG A 233 13.72 -16.90 27.09
N VAL A 234 14.87 -16.58 26.51
CA VAL A 234 15.00 -16.35 25.07
C VAL A 234 14.84 -17.65 24.30
N ILE A 235 13.89 -17.69 23.37
CA ILE A 235 13.62 -18.83 22.48
C ILE A 235 13.94 -18.52 21.01
N GLY A 236 14.26 -17.27 20.69
CA GLY A 236 14.65 -16.87 19.34
C GLY A 236 15.20 -15.46 19.26
N ARG A 237 16.14 -15.24 18.34
CA ARG A 237 16.70 -13.94 17.98
C ARG A 237 16.66 -13.80 16.46
N GLY A 238 16.14 -12.68 15.96
CA GLY A 238 16.11 -12.38 14.54
C GLY A 238 16.29 -10.90 14.28
N ALA A 239 16.34 -10.52 13.00
CA ALA A 239 16.49 -9.12 12.57
C ALA A 239 15.39 -8.21 13.15
N PHE A 240 14.20 -8.76 13.40
CA PHE A 240 13.02 -7.99 13.83
C PHE A 240 12.81 -7.97 15.34
N GLY A 241 13.63 -8.67 16.14
CA GLY A 241 13.34 -8.79 17.56
C GLY A 241 13.99 -9.96 18.30
N VAL A 242 13.75 -9.97 19.61
CA VAL A 242 14.04 -11.10 20.49
C VAL A 242 12.72 -11.68 20.98
N VAL A 243 12.58 -13.00 20.92
CA VAL A 243 11.38 -13.72 21.35
C VAL A 243 11.65 -14.41 22.69
N TYR A 244 10.79 -14.15 23.66
CA TYR A 244 10.86 -14.70 25.01
C TYR A 244 9.70 -15.66 25.27
N ARG A 245 9.97 -16.78 25.92
CA ARG A 245 8.96 -17.65 26.52
C ARG A 245 8.37 -16.96 27.74
N GLY A 246 7.05 -16.89 27.81
CA GLY A 246 6.35 -16.32 28.96
C GLY A 246 5.19 -17.18 29.44
N THR A 247 4.79 -16.98 30.70
CA THR A 247 3.62 -17.64 31.31
C THR A 247 2.68 -16.57 31.85
N LEU A 248 1.52 -16.39 31.22
CA LEU A 248 0.53 -15.40 31.65
C LEU A 248 -0.39 -16.00 32.70
N ILE A 249 -0.47 -15.34 33.86
CA ILE A 249 -1.39 -15.68 34.93
C ILE A 249 -2.71 -14.94 34.69
N THR A 250 -3.76 -15.66 34.32
CA THR A 250 -5.07 -15.06 34.09
C THR A 250 -5.77 -14.85 35.44
N ARG A 251 -5.66 -13.65 36.02
CA ARG A 251 -6.54 -13.26 37.13
C ARG A 251 -7.96 -13.13 36.56
N GLY A 252 -8.89 -13.96 37.01
CA GLY A 252 -10.27 -13.97 36.54
C GLY A 252 -10.84 -12.56 36.51
N SER A 253 -11.42 -12.17 35.36
CA SER A 253 -12.08 -10.88 35.20
C SER A 253 -13.33 -10.82 36.06
N SER A 254 -13.21 -10.36 37.31
CA SER A 254 -14.34 -9.81 38.06
C SER A 254 -14.37 -8.31 37.83
N SER A 255 -15.32 -7.87 37.01
CA SER A 255 -15.88 -6.53 37.02
C SER A 255 -16.25 -6.11 38.45
N GLY A 256 -15.58 -5.09 39.00
CA GLY A 256 -15.96 -4.50 40.29
C GLY A 256 -14.84 -3.70 40.95
N VAL A 257 -14.94 -2.36 40.85
CA VAL A 257 -14.43 -1.28 41.73
C VAL A 257 -13.11 -1.49 42.50
N PRO A 258 -12.09 -0.62 42.36
CA PRO A 258 -10.93 -0.64 43.23
C PRO A 258 -11.28 0.02 44.58
N SER A 259 -11.43 -0.76 45.64
CA SER A 259 -11.29 -0.24 47.01
C SER A 259 -9.85 -0.40 47.49
N ARG A 260 -9.36 0.68 48.09
CA ARG A 260 -8.07 0.82 48.76
C ARG A 260 -8.01 -0.09 49.99
N ASP A 261 -6.77 -0.34 50.41
CA ASP A 261 -6.34 -0.86 51.71
C ASP A 261 -6.46 -2.38 51.93
N LEU A 262 -5.31 -3.07 51.89
CA LEU A 262 -4.68 -3.68 53.08
C LEU A 262 -3.43 -4.47 52.68
N CYS A 263 -2.35 -4.21 53.41
CA CYS A 263 -1.11 -4.97 53.36
C CYS A 263 -1.21 -6.16 54.33
N GLU A 264 -0.55 -7.26 53.97
CA GLU A 264 0.05 -8.26 54.86
C GLU A 264 -0.88 -9.17 55.68
N SER A 265 -1.10 -10.38 55.17
CA SER A 265 -1.10 -11.59 56.01
C SER A 265 -0.81 -12.82 55.15
N LEU A 266 0.27 -13.53 55.52
CA LEU A 266 0.62 -14.87 55.05
C LEU A 266 -0.47 -15.86 55.45
N SER A 267 -1.29 -16.28 54.49
CA SER A 267 -2.09 -17.48 54.58
C SER A 267 -2.30 -18.02 53.17
N GLU A 268 -1.85 -19.25 52.92
CA GLU A 268 -2.14 -19.95 51.68
C GLU A 268 -3.64 -20.00 51.40
N PRO A 269 -4.05 -19.83 50.13
CA PRO A 269 -5.34 -20.34 49.71
C PRO A 269 -5.19 -21.25 48.49
N SER A 270 -5.49 -22.52 48.73
CA SER A 270 -6.37 -23.36 47.92
C SER A 270 -6.34 -23.17 46.39
N ASN A 271 -5.70 -24.14 45.75
CA ASN A 271 -5.81 -24.62 44.38
C ASN A 271 -7.13 -24.28 43.63
N SER A 272 -7.29 -23.03 43.19
CA SER A 272 -8.10 -22.71 42.01
C SER A 272 -7.14 -22.62 40.84
N LYS A 273 -7.12 -23.63 39.96
CA LYS A 273 -6.36 -23.63 38.70
C LYS A 273 -6.75 -22.42 37.86
N GLY A 274 -6.07 -21.29 38.07
CA GLY A 274 -5.91 -20.30 37.02
C GLY A 274 -5.14 -21.00 35.91
N SER A 275 -5.69 -21.07 34.71
CA SER A 275 -4.98 -21.66 33.58
C SER A 275 -3.80 -20.76 33.23
N ASP A 276 -2.61 -21.14 33.64
CA ASP A 276 -1.36 -20.55 33.17
C ASP A 276 -1.32 -20.71 31.64
N SER A 277 -1.32 -19.59 30.93
CA SER A 277 -1.26 -19.59 29.47
C SER A 277 0.15 -19.31 29.03
N GLU A 278 0.82 -20.31 28.46
CA GLU A 278 2.12 -20.12 27.83
C GLU A 278 2.01 -19.25 26.56
N VAL A 279 2.99 -18.37 26.39
CA VAL A 279 3.06 -17.39 25.30
C VAL A 279 4.49 -17.22 24.80
N ALA A 280 4.61 -16.75 23.55
CA ALA A 280 5.84 -16.22 23.00
C ALA A 280 5.71 -14.70 22.88
N VAL A 281 6.60 -13.95 23.52
CA VAL A 281 6.61 -12.49 23.54
C VAL A 281 7.77 -11.99 22.69
N LYS A 282 7.48 -11.42 21.52
CA LYS A 282 8.46 -10.83 20.61
C LYS A 282 8.65 -9.35 20.97
N LYS A 283 9.81 -9.00 21.52
CA LYS A 283 10.25 -7.61 21.70
C LYS A 283 10.83 -7.10 20.38
N ILE A 284 10.23 -6.08 19.80
CA ILE A 284 10.67 -5.47 18.55
C ILE A 284 11.89 -4.58 18.83
N LEU A 285 12.93 -4.71 18.00
CA LEU A 285 14.11 -3.86 18.08
C LEU A 285 13.81 -2.47 17.49
N ASN A 286 14.20 -1.42 18.20
CA ASN A 286 14.14 -0.04 17.71
C ASN A 286 15.33 0.19 16.76
N GLU A 287 15.20 -0.23 15.51
CA GLU A 287 16.17 0.15 14.48
C GLU A 287 15.77 1.50 13.84
N PRO A 288 16.72 2.43 13.63
CA PRO A 288 16.44 3.75 13.07
C PRO A 288 15.92 3.73 11.62
N ARG A 289 15.86 2.56 10.95
CA ARG A 289 15.45 2.42 9.54
C ARG A 289 14.38 1.35 9.23
N GLY A 290 13.72 0.72 10.22
CA GLY A 290 12.80 -0.38 9.85
C GLY A 290 11.84 -0.93 10.90
N GLY A 291 12.27 -1.12 12.16
CA GLY A 291 11.52 -1.96 13.12
C GLY A 291 10.08 -1.53 13.40
N ASN A 292 9.75 -0.25 13.22
CA ASN A 292 8.40 0.28 13.42
C ASN A 292 7.43 -0.14 12.31
N LEU A 293 7.91 -0.26 11.07
CA LEU A 293 7.11 -0.72 9.93
C LEU A 293 6.73 -2.19 10.08
N ASP A 294 7.63 -2.99 10.67
CA ASP A 294 7.42 -4.43 10.83
C ASP A 294 6.38 -4.73 11.90
N PHE A 295 6.37 -3.99 13.01
CA PHE A 295 5.33 -4.12 14.04
C PHE A 295 3.92 -3.86 13.47
N PHE A 296 3.74 -2.76 12.73
CA PHE A 296 2.43 -2.42 12.16
C PHE A 296 2.05 -3.34 11.00
N ALA A 297 3.00 -3.74 10.16
CA ALA A 297 2.76 -4.71 9.10
C ALA A 297 2.29 -6.05 9.67
N GLU A 298 3.00 -6.56 10.68
CA GLU A 298 2.67 -7.79 11.37
C GLU A 298 1.30 -7.67 12.05
N MET A 299 1.07 -6.62 12.84
CA MET A 299 -0.20 -6.36 13.52
C MET A 299 -1.38 -6.19 12.55
N ASN A 300 -1.22 -5.53 11.41
CA ASN A 300 -2.30 -5.35 10.42
C ASN A 300 -2.59 -6.63 9.64
N THR A 301 -1.58 -7.49 9.42
CA THR A 301 -1.69 -8.66 8.56
C THR A 301 -2.19 -9.90 9.32
N ILE A 302 -1.58 -10.22 10.46
CA ILE A 302 -1.88 -11.47 11.18
C ILE A 302 -3.12 -11.38 12.08
N SER A 303 -3.57 -10.17 12.41
CA SER A 303 -4.74 -9.97 13.27
C SER A 303 -6.06 -10.35 12.60
N ALA A 304 -6.14 -10.18 11.28
CA ALA A 304 -7.29 -10.59 10.47
C ALA A 304 -7.17 -12.03 9.96
N ALA A 305 -5.94 -12.56 9.82
CA ALA A 305 -5.67 -13.91 9.36
C ALA A 305 -5.86 -14.95 10.48
N LYS A 306 -6.78 -15.89 10.28
CA LYS A 306 -7.07 -16.98 11.23
C LYS A 306 -7.08 -18.31 10.50
N HIS A 307 -6.01 -19.09 10.67
CA HIS A 307 -5.87 -20.40 10.06
C HIS A 307 -5.06 -21.33 10.98
N LYS A 308 -5.36 -22.64 10.97
CA LYS A 308 -4.75 -23.62 11.88
C LYS A 308 -3.23 -23.71 11.73
N ASN A 309 -2.74 -23.55 10.49
CA ASN A 309 -1.32 -23.59 10.13
C ASN A 309 -0.66 -22.19 10.12
N LEU A 310 -1.25 -21.21 10.81
CA LEU A 310 -0.62 -19.92 11.10
C LEU A 310 -0.44 -19.78 12.61
N VAL A 311 0.65 -19.14 13.04
CA VAL A 311 0.85 -18.82 14.46
C VAL A 311 -0.13 -17.73 14.89
N LYS A 312 -0.89 -18.01 15.95
CA LYS A 312 -1.91 -17.11 16.46
C LYS A 312 -1.31 -15.92 17.21
N LEU A 313 -1.58 -14.70 16.75
CA LEU A 313 -1.36 -13.48 17.52
C LEU A 313 -2.42 -13.38 18.62
N LYS A 314 -1.98 -13.40 19.88
CA LYS A 314 -2.83 -13.23 21.08
C LYS A 314 -3.02 -11.75 21.41
N GLY A 315 -2.03 -10.91 21.15
CA GLY A 315 -2.11 -9.49 21.47
C GLY A 315 -0.80 -8.73 21.28
N TRP A 316 -0.75 -7.53 21.84
CA TRP A 316 0.37 -6.61 21.71
C TRP A 316 0.52 -5.76 22.97
N CYS A 317 1.68 -5.13 23.15
CA CYS A 317 1.95 -4.19 24.24
C CYS A 317 2.89 -3.09 23.75
N CYS A 318 2.71 -1.89 24.30
CA CYS A 318 3.59 -0.74 24.09
C CYS A 318 3.95 -0.15 25.46
N ARG A 319 5.25 0.09 25.70
CA ARG A 319 5.76 0.77 26.89
C ARG A 319 6.40 2.09 26.46
N GLY A 320 5.75 3.19 26.80
CA GLY A 320 6.15 4.54 26.37
C GLY A 320 5.51 5.65 27.22
N LYS A 321 5.95 6.90 27.04
CA LYS A 321 5.36 8.07 27.74
C LYS A 321 3.95 8.42 27.22
N SER A 322 3.60 7.89 26.05
CA SER A 322 2.28 8.08 25.47
C SER A 322 1.28 7.08 26.04
N ARG A 323 0.26 7.58 26.74
CA ARG A 323 -0.71 6.76 27.51
C ARG A 323 -1.90 6.27 26.67
N ASN A 324 -1.99 6.62 25.38
CA ASN A 324 -3.10 6.22 24.52
C ASN A 324 -2.67 5.89 23.08
N MET A 325 -3.37 4.93 22.48
CA MET A 325 -3.07 4.41 21.13
C MET A 325 -3.23 5.47 20.02
N LEU A 326 -4.14 6.45 20.15
CA LEU A 326 -4.26 7.54 19.17
C LEU A 326 -2.98 8.37 19.06
N SER A 327 -2.28 8.57 20.18
CA SER A 327 -1.02 9.30 20.16
C SER A 327 0.13 8.43 19.64
N PHE A 328 0.01 7.10 19.71
CA PHE A 328 0.96 6.12 19.20
C PHE A 328 0.87 5.94 17.66
N LEU A 329 -0.34 6.01 17.10
CA LEU A 329 -0.58 5.92 15.64
C LEU A 329 -0.17 7.19 14.87
N CYS A 330 0.21 8.27 15.56
CA CYS A 330 0.65 9.49 14.93
C CYS A 330 2.14 9.40 14.55
N TRP A 331 2.41 9.15 13.26
CA TRP A 331 3.74 9.07 12.62
C TRP A 331 4.71 10.21 13.03
N CYS A 332 4.20 11.39 13.40
CA CYS A 332 5.00 12.56 13.74
C CYS A 332 5.38 12.69 15.23
N CYS A 333 4.92 11.80 16.11
CA CYS A 333 5.02 12.01 17.57
C CYS A 333 5.81 10.95 18.34
N ARG A 334 6.59 10.09 17.67
CA ARG A 334 7.35 9.08 18.40
C ARG A 334 8.67 9.65 18.91
N LYS A 335 8.88 9.53 20.22
CA LYS A 335 10.19 9.68 20.86
C LYS A 335 10.92 8.34 20.79
N GLU A 336 12.24 8.38 20.70
CA GLU A 336 13.14 7.22 20.50
C GLU A 336 13.01 6.10 21.56
N ASP A 337 12.25 6.31 22.64
CA ASP A 337 12.23 5.46 23.84
C ASP A 337 11.06 4.45 23.93
N ASP A 338 10.08 4.45 23.00
CA ASP A 338 8.92 3.54 23.13
C ASP A 338 9.31 2.10 22.76
N GLU A 339 9.03 1.13 23.64
CA GLU A 339 9.28 -0.31 23.43
C GLU A 339 8.01 -1.04 22.97
N LEU A 340 8.13 -1.88 21.93
CA LEU A 340 7.01 -2.60 21.31
C LEU A 340 7.13 -4.11 21.47
N PHE A 341 5.97 -4.74 21.71
CA PHE A 341 5.87 -6.16 21.97
C PHE A 341 4.68 -6.76 21.24
N LEU A 342 4.88 -7.94 20.65
CA LEU A 342 3.83 -8.79 20.08
C LEU A 342 3.77 -10.09 20.89
N VAL A 343 2.55 -10.57 21.17
CA VAL A 343 2.31 -11.75 22.01
C VAL A 343 1.63 -12.81 21.16
N TYR A 344 2.25 -13.97 21.03
CA TYR A 344 1.78 -15.11 20.25
C TYR A 344 1.45 -16.30 21.14
N GLU A 345 0.76 -17.29 20.58
CA GLU A 345 0.82 -18.64 21.11
C GLU A 345 2.26 -19.17 21.15
N LEU A 346 2.60 -19.90 22.23
CA LEU A 346 3.86 -20.62 22.29
C LEU A 346 3.73 -21.91 21.48
N VAL A 347 4.64 -22.13 20.53
CA VAL A 347 4.70 -23.34 19.71
C VAL A 347 5.87 -24.20 20.23
N PRO A 348 5.60 -25.36 20.86
CA PRO A 348 6.54 -25.99 21.80
C PRO A 348 7.76 -26.64 21.15
N ASN A 349 7.65 -27.17 19.93
CA ASN A 349 8.75 -27.88 19.28
C ASN A 349 9.67 -26.95 18.47
N GLY A 350 9.55 -25.63 18.62
CA GLY A 350 10.45 -24.68 17.96
C GLY A 350 10.29 -24.67 16.44
N ASN A 351 11.36 -24.31 15.71
CA ASN A 351 11.34 -24.11 14.27
C ASN A 351 11.84 -25.33 13.48
N LEU A 352 11.41 -25.44 12.23
CA LEU A 352 11.73 -26.56 11.34
C LEU A 352 13.22 -26.62 10.97
N HIS A 353 13.93 -25.49 10.90
CA HIS A 353 15.37 -25.48 10.60
C HIS A 353 16.16 -26.32 11.60
N TYR A 354 15.88 -26.13 12.90
CA TYR A 354 16.49 -26.91 13.97
C TYR A 354 16.31 -28.41 13.73
N HIS A 355 15.09 -28.86 13.40
CA HIS A 355 14.81 -30.28 13.21
C HIS A 355 15.41 -30.89 11.93
N LEU A 356 15.61 -30.09 10.89
CA LEU A 356 16.21 -30.58 9.65
C LEU A 356 17.74 -30.64 9.75
N CYS A 357 18.36 -29.64 10.38
CA CYS A 357 19.80 -29.39 10.30
C CYS A 357 20.57 -29.61 11.61
N GLU A 358 19.96 -29.33 12.77
CA GLU A 358 20.66 -29.25 14.06
C GLU A 358 20.31 -30.41 15.01
N SER A 359 19.06 -30.89 14.95
CA SER A 359 18.56 -31.95 15.82
C SER A 359 19.14 -33.30 15.45
N GLU A 360 19.53 -34.06 16.48
CA GLU A 360 19.88 -35.48 16.35
C GLU A 360 18.63 -36.36 16.17
N GLN A 361 17.45 -35.88 16.58
CA GLN A 361 16.19 -36.58 16.41
C GLN A 361 15.66 -36.41 14.99
N LEU A 362 15.66 -37.51 14.24
CA LEU A 362 15.18 -37.53 12.86
C LEU A 362 13.65 -37.46 12.80
N ILE A 363 13.12 -36.41 12.15
CA ILE A 363 11.72 -36.38 11.75
C ILE A 363 11.50 -37.35 10.58
N ALA A 364 10.64 -38.35 10.80
CA ALA A 364 10.25 -39.34 9.80
C ALA A 364 9.60 -38.71 8.56
N TRP A 365 9.67 -39.40 7.43
CA TRP A 365 9.14 -38.90 6.16
C TRP A 365 7.65 -38.56 6.23
N THR A 366 6.83 -39.40 6.86
CA THR A 366 5.39 -39.17 7.03
C THR A 366 5.09 -37.83 7.69
N THR A 367 5.84 -37.48 8.74
CA THR A 367 5.74 -36.19 9.42
C THR A 367 6.25 -35.04 8.53
N ARG A 368 7.37 -35.20 7.82
CA ARG A 368 7.86 -34.21 6.85
C ARG A 368 6.84 -33.93 5.74
N TYR A 369 6.17 -34.97 5.25
CA TYR A 369 5.13 -34.87 4.24
C TYR A 369 3.88 -34.15 4.77
N GLN A 370 3.51 -34.37 6.04
CA GLN A 370 2.44 -33.61 6.70
C GLN A 370 2.81 -32.12 6.86
N ILE A 371 4.05 -31.81 7.26
CA ILE A 371 4.57 -30.44 7.36
C ILE A 371 4.45 -29.71 6.01
N ILE A 372 4.79 -30.38 4.90
CA ILE A 372 4.64 -29.82 3.54
C ILE A 372 3.17 -29.44 3.25
N LYS A 373 2.23 -30.32 3.58
CA LYS A 373 0.80 -30.07 3.40
C LYS A 373 0.30 -28.91 4.26
N ASP A 374 0.75 -28.84 5.50
CA ASP A 374 0.41 -27.76 6.42
C ASP A 374 0.90 -26.38 5.92
N ILE A 375 2.13 -26.31 5.41
CA ILE A 375 2.68 -25.08 4.79
C ILE A 375 1.87 -24.72 3.53
N GLY A 376 1.58 -25.71 2.67
CA GLY A 376 0.74 -25.51 1.50
C GLY A 376 -0.65 -24.96 1.84
N SER A 377 -1.29 -25.52 2.86
CA SER A 377 -2.59 -25.07 3.37
C SER A 377 -2.53 -23.62 3.89
N ALA A 378 -1.47 -23.26 4.62
CA ALA A 378 -1.26 -21.88 5.09
C ALA A 378 -1.15 -20.90 3.92
N LEU A 379 -0.37 -21.23 2.89
CA LEU A 379 -0.16 -20.36 1.73
C LEU A 379 -1.39 -20.25 0.84
N ILE A 380 -2.15 -21.34 0.67
CA ILE A 380 -3.45 -21.28 -0.03
C ILE A 380 -4.37 -20.28 0.67
N TYR A 381 -4.46 -20.36 2.00
CA TYR A 381 -5.27 -19.44 2.78
C TYR A 381 -4.83 -17.99 2.56
N LEU A 382 -3.53 -17.70 2.71
CA LEU A 382 -3.00 -16.33 2.55
C LEU A 382 -3.18 -15.77 1.14
N HIS A 383 -2.98 -16.57 0.09
CA HIS A 383 -2.98 -16.11 -1.30
C HIS A 383 -4.37 -16.11 -1.95
N HIS A 384 -5.26 -17.00 -1.54
CA HIS A 384 -6.52 -17.24 -2.23
C HIS A 384 -7.77 -17.03 -1.36
N ASP A 385 -7.70 -17.31 -0.06
CA ASP A 385 -8.88 -17.25 0.81
C ASP A 385 -8.96 -15.91 1.57
N CYS A 386 -7.82 -15.24 1.78
CA CYS A 386 -7.77 -13.86 2.24
C CYS A 386 -8.13 -12.89 1.10
N ALA A 387 -9.06 -11.98 1.37
CA ALA A 387 -9.42 -10.88 0.48
C ALA A 387 -9.38 -9.55 1.26
N PRO A 388 -8.43 -8.66 0.97
CA PRO A 388 -7.30 -8.78 0.04
C PRO A 388 -6.29 -9.90 0.40
N TYR A 389 -5.53 -10.38 -0.59
CA TYR A 389 -4.55 -11.44 -0.37
C TYR A 389 -3.36 -10.93 0.45
N ILE A 390 -2.69 -11.86 1.12
CA ILE A 390 -1.55 -11.59 1.99
C ILE A 390 -0.30 -12.24 1.41
N LEU A 391 0.76 -11.45 1.23
CA LEU A 391 2.10 -11.95 0.91
C LEU A 391 2.91 -12.11 2.19
N HIS A 392 3.50 -13.28 2.40
CA HIS A 392 4.31 -13.56 3.59
C HIS A 392 5.69 -12.91 3.50
N ARG A 393 6.40 -13.11 2.37
CA ARG A 393 7.71 -12.55 2.00
C ARG A 393 8.95 -13.05 2.75
N ASP A 394 8.80 -13.84 3.82
CA ASP A 394 9.92 -14.49 4.51
C ASP A 394 9.65 -15.98 4.81
N ILE A 395 9.24 -16.74 3.79
CA ILE A 395 8.98 -18.18 3.92
C ILE A 395 10.32 -18.92 3.93
N LYS A 396 10.63 -19.58 5.05
CA LYS A 396 11.87 -20.34 5.26
C LYS A 396 11.70 -21.29 6.46
N PRO A 397 12.56 -22.32 6.62
CA PRO A 397 12.43 -23.28 7.72
C PRO A 397 12.49 -22.65 9.12
N SER A 398 13.21 -21.55 9.32
CA SER A 398 13.27 -20.88 10.63
C SER A 398 11.96 -20.18 11.04
N ASN A 399 11.10 -19.88 10.06
CA ASN A 399 9.81 -19.22 10.26
C ASN A 399 8.63 -20.23 10.22
N ILE A 400 8.92 -21.52 10.16
CA ILE A 400 7.93 -22.59 10.22
C ILE A 400 8.09 -23.28 11.56
N LEU A 401 7.12 -23.09 12.47
CA LEU A 401 7.13 -23.65 13.81
C LEU A 401 6.33 -24.96 13.88
N LEU A 402 6.69 -25.85 14.80
CA LEU A 402 6.08 -27.16 14.95
C LEU A 402 5.30 -27.26 16.27
N ASP A 403 4.00 -27.57 16.17
CA ASP A 403 3.17 -27.78 17.36
C ASP A 403 3.48 -29.10 18.08
N SER A 404 2.78 -29.40 19.18
CA SER A 404 3.00 -30.61 19.97
C SER A 404 2.83 -31.92 19.18
N ASN A 405 2.07 -31.88 18.08
CA ASN A 405 1.82 -33.01 17.19
C ASN A 405 2.69 -32.94 15.93
N PHE A 406 3.68 -32.06 15.89
CA PHE A 406 4.53 -31.79 14.73
C PHE A 406 3.77 -31.28 13.49
N ASN A 407 2.59 -30.68 13.66
CA ASN A 407 1.95 -29.93 12.57
C ASN A 407 2.66 -28.59 12.39
N ALA A 408 2.74 -28.14 11.14
CA ALA A 408 3.43 -26.90 10.82
C ALA A 408 2.53 -25.67 11.00
N LYS A 409 3.12 -24.60 11.56
CA LYS A 409 2.54 -23.26 11.67
C LYS A 409 3.51 -22.22 11.12
N LEU A 410 3.09 -21.49 10.10
CA LEU A 410 3.86 -20.38 9.55
C LEU A 410 3.83 -19.17 10.50
N ALA A 411 5.00 -18.59 10.74
CA ALA A 411 5.25 -17.53 11.70
C ALA A 411 6.02 -16.37 11.08
N ASP A 412 6.15 -15.27 11.84
CA ASP A 412 6.90 -14.06 11.51
C ASP A 412 6.38 -13.27 10.29
N PHE A 413 5.38 -12.44 10.54
CA PHE A 413 4.71 -11.62 9.51
C PHE A 413 5.30 -10.20 9.42
N GLY A 414 6.49 -9.95 9.97
CA GLY A 414 7.12 -8.62 9.97
C GLY A 414 7.31 -8.04 8.57
N LEU A 415 7.68 -8.89 7.61
CA LEU A 415 7.82 -8.50 6.20
C LEU A 415 6.54 -8.61 5.39
N SER A 416 5.46 -9.14 5.96
CA SER A 416 4.24 -9.43 5.22
C SER A 416 3.51 -8.17 4.76
N ARG A 417 2.80 -8.26 3.63
CA ARG A 417 2.09 -7.13 3.03
C ARG A 417 0.75 -7.58 2.46
N ILE A 418 -0.25 -6.72 2.58
CA ILE A 418 -1.59 -6.91 2.02
C ILE A 418 -1.58 -6.39 0.56
N GLY A 419 -2.02 -7.22 -0.39
CA GLY A 419 -2.12 -6.87 -1.81
C GLY A 419 -3.57 -6.84 -2.30
N ASN A 420 -3.96 -5.76 -2.97
CA ASN A 420 -5.27 -5.68 -3.64
C ASN A 420 -5.18 -6.23 -5.06
N GLN A 421 -6.27 -6.80 -5.58
CA GLN A 421 -6.35 -7.29 -6.97
C GLN A 421 -6.16 -6.16 -8.01
N ASP A 422 -6.53 -4.91 -7.66
CA ASP A 422 -6.50 -3.76 -8.59
C ASP A 422 -5.29 -2.82 -8.41
N ASN A 423 -4.49 -2.97 -7.34
CA ASN A 423 -3.27 -2.17 -7.18
C ASN A 423 -2.06 -2.96 -7.67
N ALA A 424 -1.81 -2.80 -8.96
CA ALA A 424 -0.57 -3.17 -9.62
C ALA A 424 0.64 -2.68 -8.80
N THR A 425 1.33 -3.63 -8.17
CA THR A 425 2.70 -3.51 -7.64
C THR A 425 2.87 -3.03 -6.19
N LEU A 426 3.12 -3.97 -5.27
CA LEU A 426 3.81 -3.68 -4.01
C LEU A 426 5.28 -3.40 -4.31
N LEU A 427 5.62 -2.13 -4.53
CA LEU A 427 7.00 -1.65 -4.66
C LEU A 427 7.63 -1.53 -3.27
N THR A 428 8.50 -2.48 -2.92
CA THR A 428 9.18 -2.50 -1.62
C THR A 428 10.65 -2.87 -1.79
N ALA A 429 11.48 -2.56 -0.80
CA ALA A 429 12.89 -2.94 -0.84
C ALA A 429 13.00 -4.47 -0.86
N ALA A 430 14.00 -4.97 -1.59
CA ALA A 430 14.38 -6.38 -1.60
C ALA A 430 14.92 -6.78 -0.21
N ILE A 431 14.00 -7.11 0.70
CA ILE A 431 14.27 -7.56 2.06
C ILE A 431 13.69 -8.96 2.20
N GLY A 432 14.48 -9.89 2.73
CA GLY A 432 14.15 -11.29 2.95
C GLY A 432 15.42 -12.07 3.28
N THR A 433 15.32 -13.40 3.37
CA THR A 433 16.46 -14.25 3.69
C THR A 433 17.18 -14.73 2.42
N GLU A 434 18.48 -14.51 2.34
CA GLU A 434 19.30 -14.97 1.22
C GLU A 434 19.12 -16.49 1.00
N GLY A 435 19.06 -16.92 -0.27
CA GLY A 435 18.71 -18.29 -0.65
C GLY A 435 17.21 -18.54 -0.84
N TYR A 436 16.34 -17.86 -0.09
CA TYR A 436 14.87 -18.02 -0.20
C TYR A 436 14.19 -16.90 -1.00
N ILE A 437 14.87 -15.77 -1.20
CA ILE A 437 14.36 -14.65 -2.01
C ILE A 437 14.31 -15.06 -3.49
N ASP A 438 13.14 -14.89 -4.08
CA ASP A 438 12.88 -14.95 -5.52
C ASP A 438 13.95 -14.18 -6.31
N PRO A 439 14.66 -14.80 -7.27
CA PRO A 439 15.70 -14.12 -8.05
C PRO A 439 15.19 -12.89 -8.81
N GLU A 440 13.92 -12.86 -9.22
CA GLU A 440 13.33 -11.67 -9.85
C GLU A 440 13.21 -10.50 -8.86
N CYS A 441 13.11 -10.81 -7.56
CA CYS A 441 13.06 -9.83 -6.48
C CYS A 441 14.45 -9.32 -6.04
N ARG A 442 15.58 -9.86 -6.55
CA ARG A 442 16.94 -9.47 -6.15
C ARG A 442 17.51 -8.25 -6.88
N LYS A 443 16.74 -7.60 -7.77
CA LYS A 443 17.19 -6.39 -8.48
C LYS A 443 17.31 -5.21 -7.50
N MET A 444 18.37 -4.41 -7.59
CA MET A 444 18.55 -3.21 -6.75
C MET A 444 17.38 -2.23 -6.94
N GLY A 445 16.77 -1.78 -5.83
CA GLY A 445 15.72 -0.77 -5.81
C GLY A 445 14.39 -1.25 -5.25
N LYS A 446 13.30 -0.55 -5.60
CA LYS A 446 11.93 -0.98 -5.28
C LYS A 446 11.53 -2.10 -6.23
N VAL A 447 11.25 -3.28 -5.70
CA VAL A 447 10.90 -4.46 -6.50
C VAL A 447 9.45 -4.86 -6.28
N LYS A 448 8.86 -5.44 -7.32
CA LYS A 448 7.49 -5.96 -7.32
C LYS A 448 7.51 -7.32 -6.63
N PHE A 449 6.69 -7.50 -5.60
CA PHE A 449 6.42 -8.81 -5.02
C PHE A 449 5.04 -9.31 -5.45
N TYR A 450 4.95 -10.62 -5.70
CA TYR A 450 3.74 -11.30 -6.14
C TYR A 450 3.53 -12.59 -5.35
N PRO A 451 2.32 -13.19 -5.37
CA PRO A 451 2.12 -14.53 -4.82
C PRO A 451 3.13 -15.55 -5.37
N SER A 452 3.56 -15.41 -6.64
CA SER A 452 4.60 -16.25 -7.26
C SER A 452 5.98 -16.13 -6.60
N SER A 453 6.27 -15.03 -5.90
CA SER A 453 7.50 -14.86 -5.12
C SER A 453 7.48 -15.69 -3.84
N ASP A 454 6.35 -15.74 -3.15
CA ASP A 454 6.14 -16.66 -2.02
C ASP A 454 6.17 -18.13 -2.48
N VAL A 455 5.65 -18.42 -3.67
CA VAL A 455 5.74 -19.76 -4.29
C VAL A 455 7.19 -20.17 -4.53
N TYR A 456 8.07 -19.25 -4.94
CA TYR A 456 9.50 -19.54 -5.07
C TYR A 456 10.11 -19.98 -3.74
N SER A 457 9.89 -19.19 -2.68
CA SER A 457 10.39 -19.50 -1.33
C SER A 457 9.82 -20.83 -0.82
N PHE A 458 8.54 -21.09 -1.06
CA PHE A 458 7.90 -22.38 -0.78
C PHE A 458 8.61 -23.53 -1.51
N GLY A 459 8.92 -23.36 -2.79
CA GLY A 459 9.67 -24.34 -3.58
C GLY A 459 11.03 -24.70 -2.97
N ILE A 460 11.78 -23.69 -2.49
CA ILE A 460 13.05 -23.92 -1.79
C ILE A 460 12.82 -24.68 -0.48
N VAL A 461 11.80 -24.32 0.31
CA VAL A 461 11.44 -25.05 1.54
C VAL A 461 11.07 -26.52 1.26
N LEU A 462 10.35 -26.81 0.17
CA LEU A 462 10.07 -28.20 -0.23
C LEU A 462 11.36 -28.99 -0.45
N LEU A 463 12.35 -28.38 -1.11
CA LEU A 463 13.66 -28.98 -1.35
C LEU A 463 14.43 -29.18 -0.05
N ASP A 464 14.42 -28.21 0.87
CA ASP A 464 15.08 -28.37 2.18
C ASP A 464 14.50 -29.53 3.00
N ILE A 465 13.18 -29.73 2.93
CA ILE A 465 12.48 -30.79 3.65
C ILE A 465 12.80 -32.18 3.07
N VAL A 466 12.80 -32.32 1.74
CA VAL A 466 12.99 -33.64 1.08
C VAL A 466 14.45 -33.96 0.78
N CYS A 467 15.25 -32.97 0.38
CA CYS A 467 16.63 -33.09 -0.09
C CYS A 467 17.62 -32.41 0.87
N THR A 468 17.38 -32.48 2.19
CA THR A 468 18.15 -31.75 3.20
C THR A 468 19.66 -31.82 2.96
N GLY A 469 20.30 -30.64 2.90
CA GLY A 469 21.74 -30.51 2.65
C GLY A 469 22.17 -30.50 1.18
N LYS A 470 21.25 -30.62 0.22
CA LYS A 470 21.54 -30.47 -1.22
C LYS A 470 21.05 -29.13 -1.75
N SER A 471 21.83 -28.50 -2.62
CA SER A 471 21.42 -27.28 -3.31
C SER A 471 20.34 -27.56 -4.36
N ARG A 472 19.55 -26.54 -4.68
CA ARG A 472 18.54 -26.60 -5.76
C ARG A 472 19.16 -27.09 -7.08
N GLU A 473 20.37 -26.63 -7.40
CA GLU A 473 21.10 -26.99 -8.62
C GLU A 473 21.49 -28.48 -8.64
N GLN A 474 21.96 -29.03 -7.51
CA GLN A 474 22.25 -30.47 -7.39
C GLN A 474 20.99 -31.32 -7.59
N VAL A 475 19.84 -30.90 -7.04
CA VAL A 475 18.55 -31.59 -7.26
C VAL A 475 18.14 -31.51 -8.73
N TRP A 476 18.34 -30.35 -9.37
CA TRP A 476 18.04 -30.14 -10.79
C TRP A 476 18.88 -31.05 -11.70
N GLU A 477 20.16 -31.22 -11.43
CA GLU A 477 21.02 -32.14 -12.18
C GLU A 477 20.55 -33.60 -12.09
N LEU A 478 20.16 -34.03 -10.88
CA LEU A 478 19.59 -35.37 -10.68
C LEU A 478 18.24 -35.53 -11.37
N TYR A 479 17.43 -34.47 -11.44
CA TYR A 479 16.19 -34.46 -12.21
C TYR A 479 16.44 -34.69 -13.71
N ILE A 480 17.36 -33.94 -14.33
CA ILE A 480 17.72 -34.12 -15.74
C ILE A 480 18.19 -35.55 -16.03
N LYS A 481 18.94 -36.15 -15.10
CA LYS A 481 19.43 -37.54 -15.20
C LYS A 481 18.35 -38.60 -14.93
N GLY A 482 17.11 -38.22 -14.62
CA GLY A 482 16.02 -39.14 -14.27
C GLY A 482 16.16 -39.77 -12.88
N LYS A 483 17.03 -39.21 -12.03
CA LYS A 483 17.48 -39.75 -10.74
C LYS A 483 17.09 -38.88 -9.53
N VAL A 484 16.06 -38.05 -9.65
CA VAL A 484 15.67 -37.08 -8.62
C VAL A 484 15.43 -37.69 -7.23
N VAL A 485 15.06 -38.97 -7.13
CA VAL A 485 14.86 -39.66 -5.84
C VAL A 485 16.19 -39.83 -5.08
N GLU A 486 17.33 -39.94 -5.78
CA GLU A 486 18.66 -39.96 -5.16
C GLU A 486 18.99 -38.61 -4.48
N ALA A 487 18.22 -37.55 -4.76
CA ALA A 487 18.34 -36.27 -4.09
C ALA A 487 17.73 -36.27 -2.68
N ALA A 488 16.90 -37.24 -2.31
CA ALA A 488 16.32 -37.32 -0.97
C ALA A 488 17.40 -37.34 0.15
N ASP A 489 17.05 -36.82 1.32
CA ASP A 489 17.87 -36.88 2.53
C ASP A 489 18.20 -38.35 2.84
N GLY A 490 19.48 -38.70 2.84
CA GLY A 490 19.93 -40.09 3.01
C GLY A 490 19.56 -40.69 4.37
N ARG A 491 19.23 -39.85 5.36
CA ARG A 491 18.71 -40.29 6.67
C ARG A 491 17.26 -40.75 6.59
N LEU A 492 16.51 -40.31 5.57
CA LEU A 492 15.16 -40.80 5.32
C LEU A 492 15.25 -42.18 4.67
N HIS A 493 15.23 -43.21 5.51
CA HIS A 493 14.99 -44.56 5.03
C HIS A 493 13.53 -44.64 4.56
N GLY A 494 13.30 -44.40 3.26
CA GLY A 494 11.98 -44.62 2.64
C GLY A 494 11.58 -46.07 2.86
N SER A 495 10.63 -46.29 3.78
CA SER A 495 10.24 -47.61 4.26
C SER A 495 9.53 -48.42 3.17
N ASP A 496 8.87 -47.73 2.24
CA ASP A 496 8.09 -48.33 1.17
C ASP A 496 8.19 -47.54 -0.17
N ASP A 497 7.56 -48.07 -1.21
CA ASP A 497 7.53 -47.44 -2.54
C ASP A 497 6.64 -46.18 -2.57
N LEU A 498 5.70 -46.06 -1.62
CA LEU A 498 4.83 -44.89 -1.50
C LEU A 498 5.65 -43.68 -1.05
N ASP A 499 6.51 -43.84 -0.04
CA ASP A 499 7.41 -42.81 0.46
C ASP A 499 8.31 -42.28 -0.66
N LYS A 500 8.96 -43.19 -1.41
CA LYS A 500 9.81 -42.81 -2.56
C LYS A 500 9.03 -42.06 -3.63
N ARG A 501 7.79 -42.48 -3.90
CA ARG A 501 6.90 -41.79 -4.85
C ARG A 501 6.56 -40.40 -4.35
N GLN A 502 6.21 -40.24 -3.09
CA GLN A 502 5.92 -38.92 -2.50
C GLN A 502 7.15 -38.02 -2.52
N MET A 503 8.33 -38.53 -2.14
CA MET A 503 9.60 -37.80 -2.17
C MET A 503 9.92 -37.31 -3.59
N LYS A 504 9.77 -38.19 -4.59
CA LYS A 504 9.93 -37.83 -6.01
C LYS A 504 9.02 -36.66 -6.40
N ARG A 505 7.74 -36.73 -6.02
CA ARG A 505 6.75 -35.69 -6.34
C ARG A 505 7.12 -34.37 -5.65
N VAL A 506 7.42 -34.38 -4.35
CA VAL A 506 7.82 -33.18 -3.60
C VAL A 506 9.07 -32.54 -4.20
N ALA A 507 10.10 -33.32 -4.55
CA ALA A 507 11.32 -32.79 -5.15
C ALA A 507 11.04 -32.10 -6.49
N ILE A 508 10.24 -32.71 -7.37
CA ILE A 508 9.85 -32.12 -8.66
C ILE A 508 8.99 -30.87 -8.47
N LEU A 509 8.06 -30.87 -7.50
CA LEU A 509 7.28 -29.68 -7.17
C LEU A 509 8.15 -28.55 -6.62
N GLY A 510 9.14 -28.87 -5.79
CA GLY A 510 10.13 -27.91 -5.30
C GLY A 510 10.88 -27.23 -6.44
N LEU A 511 11.31 -28.01 -7.45
CA LEU A 511 11.93 -27.48 -8.66
C LEU A 511 10.97 -26.63 -9.51
N TRP A 512 9.71 -27.05 -9.65
CA TRP A 512 8.68 -26.31 -10.41
C TRP A 512 8.32 -24.96 -9.76
N CYS A 513 8.14 -24.96 -8.45
CA CYS A 513 7.84 -23.75 -7.67
C CYS A 513 9.04 -22.79 -7.66
N SER A 514 10.28 -23.31 -7.71
CA SER A 514 11.52 -22.52 -7.70
C SER A 514 12.11 -22.26 -9.10
N LEU A 515 11.28 -22.26 -10.15
CA LEU A 515 11.70 -21.81 -11.48
C LEU A 515 12.13 -20.34 -11.45
N ARG A 516 13.11 -19.97 -12.28
CA ARG A 516 13.62 -18.61 -12.33
C ARG A 516 12.58 -17.63 -12.86
N ASP A 517 11.93 -17.99 -13.97
CA ASP A 517 10.81 -17.25 -14.54
C ASP A 517 9.56 -17.41 -13.68
N SER A 518 9.06 -16.31 -13.12
CA SER A 518 7.88 -16.34 -12.25
C SER A 518 6.57 -16.68 -12.96
N SER A 519 6.49 -16.48 -14.28
CA SER A 519 5.29 -16.80 -15.08
C SER A 519 5.10 -18.29 -15.30
N MET A 520 6.18 -19.07 -15.18
CA MET A 520 6.19 -20.53 -15.38
C MET A 520 5.94 -21.31 -14.08
N ARG A 521 5.90 -20.61 -12.93
CA ARG A 521 5.62 -21.21 -11.63
C ARG A 521 4.12 -21.50 -11.49
N PRO A 522 3.74 -22.60 -10.82
CA PRO A 522 2.34 -22.85 -10.50
C PRO A 522 1.83 -21.86 -9.44
N THR A 523 0.51 -21.72 -9.31
CA THR A 523 -0.05 -21.23 -8.05
C THR A 523 0.15 -22.25 -6.96
N VAL A 524 0.20 -21.82 -5.69
CA VAL A 524 0.31 -22.78 -4.57
C VAL A 524 -0.85 -23.77 -4.54
N ARG A 525 -2.08 -23.32 -4.88
CA ARG A 525 -3.24 -24.21 -5.04
C ARG A 525 -2.99 -25.30 -6.07
N LYS A 526 -2.46 -24.94 -7.26
CA LYS A 526 -2.17 -25.92 -8.30
C LYS A 526 -1.05 -26.88 -7.90
N ALA A 527 0.00 -26.38 -7.25
CA ALA A 527 1.07 -27.24 -6.74
C ALA A 527 0.53 -28.26 -5.73
N MET A 528 -0.30 -27.82 -4.77
CA MET A 528 -0.88 -28.72 -3.77
C MET A 528 -1.89 -29.71 -4.36
N GLU A 529 -2.70 -29.31 -5.34
CA GLU A 529 -3.57 -30.23 -6.07
C GLU A 529 -2.77 -31.35 -6.73
N VAL A 530 -1.65 -31.00 -7.39
CA VAL A 530 -0.75 -31.99 -7.98
C VAL A 530 -0.18 -32.89 -6.89
N LEU A 531 0.25 -32.34 -5.75
CA LEU A 531 0.82 -33.16 -4.67
C LEU A 531 -0.19 -34.14 -4.07
N GLU A 532 -1.42 -33.70 -3.82
CA GLU A 532 -2.42 -34.43 -3.04
C GLU A 532 -3.31 -35.36 -3.87
N ARG A 533 -3.61 -35.00 -5.12
CA ARG A 533 -4.49 -35.79 -6.01
C ARG A 533 -3.72 -36.71 -6.96
N ASP A 534 -2.41 -36.76 -6.82
CA ASP A 534 -1.53 -37.63 -7.62
C ASP A 534 -1.62 -37.37 -9.14
N GLU A 535 -1.96 -36.12 -9.52
CA GLU A 535 -2.03 -35.66 -10.92
C GLU A 535 -0.69 -35.86 -11.66
N PRO A 536 -0.69 -35.83 -13.00
CA PRO A 536 0.55 -35.88 -13.78
C PRO A 536 1.53 -34.77 -13.36
N LEU A 537 2.80 -35.16 -13.16
CA LEU A 537 3.87 -34.22 -12.84
C LEU A 537 4.24 -33.40 -14.08
N PRO A 538 4.63 -32.12 -13.90
CA PRO A 538 5.08 -31.29 -15.01
C PRO A 538 6.40 -31.82 -15.58
N ASP A 539 6.57 -31.70 -16.91
CA ASP A 539 7.87 -31.87 -17.55
C ASP A 539 8.62 -30.53 -17.52
N LEU A 540 9.59 -30.43 -16.62
CA LEU A 540 10.36 -29.21 -16.40
C LEU A 540 11.41 -28.98 -17.50
N ASN A 541 11.78 -30.00 -18.28
CA ASN A 541 12.77 -29.84 -19.35
C ASN A 541 12.23 -28.94 -20.48
N ASN A 542 10.94 -29.07 -20.80
CA ASN A 542 10.28 -28.22 -21.79
C ASN A 542 10.05 -26.78 -21.28
N LEU A 543 9.88 -26.62 -19.96
CA LEU A 543 9.67 -25.32 -19.32
C LEU A 543 10.97 -24.53 -19.15
N ALA A 544 12.13 -25.20 -19.08
CA ALA A 544 13.44 -24.55 -18.99
C ALA A 544 13.97 -24.11 -20.37
N ASN A 545 13.74 -24.91 -21.42
CA ASN A 545 14.24 -24.64 -22.77
C ASN A 545 13.57 -23.44 -23.46
N THR A 546 12.46 -22.94 -22.93
CA THR A 546 11.79 -21.71 -23.40
C THR A 546 12.38 -20.43 -22.80
N SER A 547 13.35 -20.54 -21.87
CA SER A 547 13.92 -19.41 -21.11
C SER A 547 15.37 -19.05 -21.47
N VAL A 548 15.91 -19.57 -22.58
CA VAL A 548 17.28 -19.23 -23.04
C VAL A 548 17.23 -18.34 -24.28
N PRO A 549 17.34 -17.00 -24.14
CA PRO A 549 18.01 -16.20 -25.15
C PRO A 549 19.49 -16.61 -25.14
N SER A 550 20.01 -16.92 -26.32
CA SER A 550 21.42 -17.21 -26.62
C SER A 550 22.41 -16.46 -25.74
N ALA A 551 23.23 -17.20 -24.99
CA ALA A 551 24.34 -16.68 -24.22
C ALA A 551 25.31 -15.92 -25.13
N GLN A 552 25.49 -14.61 -24.88
CA GLN A 552 26.77 -13.97 -25.16
C GLN A 552 27.73 -14.40 -24.04
N GLN A 553 28.77 -15.12 -24.44
CA GLN A 553 29.92 -15.45 -23.61
C GLN A 553 30.68 -14.17 -23.27
N ASP A 554 30.53 -13.68 -22.05
CA ASP A 554 31.53 -12.78 -21.47
C ASP A 554 32.68 -13.63 -20.91
N THR A 555 33.72 -13.74 -21.73
CA THR A 555 35.04 -14.24 -21.37
C THR A 555 35.63 -13.40 -20.23
N TYR A 556 35.67 -13.96 -19.02
CA TYR A 556 36.60 -13.52 -17.99
C TYR A 556 37.94 -14.22 -18.22
N THR A 557 38.89 -13.49 -18.77
CA THR A 557 40.30 -13.87 -18.81
C THR A 557 40.90 -13.76 -17.41
N THR A 558 41.20 -14.91 -16.81
CA THR A 558 42.17 -15.04 -15.73
C THR A 558 43.56 -14.75 -16.28
N SER A 559 44.22 -13.73 -15.71
CA SER A 559 45.67 -13.53 -15.81
C SER A 559 46.26 -13.71 -14.42
N SER A 560 46.99 -14.81 -14.26
CA SER A 560 47.92 -15.06 -13.16
C SER A 560 49.34 -15.05 -13.73
N ASP A 561 50.29 -14.65 -12.87
CA ASP A 561 51.75 -14.55 -13.03
C ASP A 561 52.25 -13.11 -13.29
N GLN A 562 53.23 -12.54 -12.57
CA GLN A 562 54.16 -13.05 -11.56
C GLN A 562 54.97 -11.85 -10.96
N HIS A 563 55.70 -12.12 -9.86
CA HIS A 563 56.93 -11.46 -9.39
C HIS A 563 56.90 -10.22 -8.46
N ALA A 564 56.95 -10.53 -7.15
CA ALA A 564 57.99 -10.19 -6.16
C ALA A 564 58.90 -8.93 -6.28
N LEU A 565 59.02 -8.26 -5.11
CA LEU A 565 60.17 -7.57 -4.49
C LEU A 565 60.54 -6.12 -4.89
N MET A 566 60.40 -5.22 -3.90
CA MET A 566 61.37 -4.25 -3.32
C MET A 566 60.58 -3.04 -2.75
N SER A 567 60.44 -2.91 -1.42
CA SER A 567 61.31 -2.11 -0.53
C SER A 567 61.67 -0.73 -1.06
N ASP A 568 61.03 0.32 -0.53
CA ASP A 568 61.66 1.33 0.33
C ASP A 568 60.81 2.61 0.42
N GLY A 569 60.89 3.26 1.58
CA GLY A 569 60.89 4.71 1.63
C GLY A 569 59.68 5.39 2.30
N SER A 570 59.85 5.60 3.60
CA SER A 570 59.28 6.67 4.46
C SER A 570 57.80 6.67 4.82
#